data_AF-A0A8B6GJ05-F1
#
_entry.id   AF-A0A8B6GJ05-F1
#
_cell.length_a   1.000
_cell.length_b   1.000
_cell.length_c   1.000
_cell.angle_alpha   90.00
_cell.angle_beta   90.00
_cell.angle_gamma   90.00
#
_symmetry.space_group_name_H-M   'P 1'
#
loop_
_entity.id
_entity.type
_entity.pdbx_description
1 polymer ?
#
loop_
_entity_poly.entity_id
_entity_poly.type
_entity_poly.pdbx_seq_one_letter_code
_entity_poly.pdbx_strand_id
1 'polypeptide(L)' 'MKVKYEDKEEMMDILKDQTVRDLKKLLQNFCGLPSNKIKIFEYKPDYNQLDQLRSNIRSLHSYRWTEMDEIHIYPTETY' A
#
# COMPACT_ATOMS: atom_id res chain seq x y z
N MET A 1 7.99 -6.96 -1.91
CA MET A 1 6.84 -6.82 -0.98
C MET A 1 5.59 -7.29 -1.69
N LYS A 2 4.71 -8.04 -1.02
CA LYS A 2 3.49 -8.55 -1.64
C LYS A 2 2.41 -7.47 -1.67
N VAL A 3 1.84 -7.20 -2.84
CA VAL A 3 0.79 -6.20 -3.06
C VAL A 3 -0.46 -6.90 -3.54
N LYS A 4 -1.61 -6.61 -2.91
CA LYS A 4 -2.91 -7.18 -3.23
C LYS A 4 -3.92 -6.09 -3.56
N TYR A 5 -4.69 -6.31 -4.61
CA TYR A 5 -5.82 -5.48 -5.02
C TYR A 5 -6.90 -6.37 -5.64
N GLU A 6 -8.07 -6.46 -5.01
CA GLU A 6 -9.16 -7.36 -5.42
C GLU A 6 -8.62 -8.81 -5.60
N ASP A 7 -8.76 -9.40 -6.79
CA ASP A 7 -8.24 -10.73 -7.13
C ASP A 7 -6.80 -10.71 -7.69
N LYS A 8 -6.13 -9.56 -7.68
CA LYS A 8 -4.75 -9.41 -8.17
C LYS A 8 -3.77 -9.44 -7.02
N GLU A 9 -2.70 -10.22 -7.20
CA GLU A 9 -1.56 -10.26 -6.29
C GLU A 9 -0.26 -10.16 -7.09
N GLU A 10 0.64 -9.25 -6.71
CA GLU A 10 1.94 -9.06 -7.37
C GLU A 10 3.04 -8.78 -6.34
N MET A 11 4.26 -9.27 -6.62
CA MET A 11 5.44 -8.88 -5.86
C MET A 11 6.05 -7.63 -6.47
N MET A 12 6.03 -6.52 -5.72
CA MET A 12 6.63 -5.26 -6.14
C MET A 12 7.87 -4.95 -5.31
N ASP A 13 8.87 -4.38 -5.96
CA ASP A 13 10.01 -3.78 -5.27
C ASP A 13 9.62 -2.37 -4.79
N ILE A 14 9.42 -2.25 -3.48
CA ILE A 14 8.95 -1.01 -2.85
C ILE A 14 10.11 -0.43 -2.06
N LEU A 15 10.67 0.65 -2.59
CA LEU A 15 11.74 1.40 -1.94
C LEU A 15 11.23 2.02 -0.63
N LYS A 16 11.94 1.82 0.48
CA LYS A 16 11.52 2.33 1.80
C LYS A 16 11.76 3.83 1.99
N ASP A 17 12.58 4.44 1.13
CA ASP A 17 12.94 5.87 1.19
C ASP A 17 11.89 6.80 0.59
N GLN A 18 10.88 6.27 -0.09
CA GLN A 18 9.80 7.06 -0.70
C GLN A 18 8.69 7.38 0.31
N THR A 19 7.75 8.25 -0.08
CA THR A 19 6.57 8.57 0.73
C THR A 19 5.37 7.70 0.38
N VAL A 20 4.34 7.67 1.23
CA VAL A 20 3.04 7.03 0.91
C VAL A 20 2.44 7.61 -0.37
N ARG A 21 2.66 8.90 -0.67
CA ARG A 21 2.21 9.51 -1.94
C ARG A 21 2.90 8.89 -3.14
N ASP A 22 4.20 8.64 -3.06
CA ASP A 22 4.97 8.05 -4.17
C ASP A 22 4.57 6.59 -4.38
N LEU A 23 4.35 5.86 -3.28
CA LEU A 23 3.77 4.52 -3.34
C LEU A 23 2.40 4.54 -4.02
N LYS A 24 1.50 5.46 -3.63
CA LYS A 24 0.19 5.60 -4.31
C LYS A 24 0.33 5.85 -5.80
N LYS A 25 1.36 6.57 -6.25
CA LYS A 25 1.63 6.79 -7.69
C LYS A 25 2.07 5.51 -8.39
N LEU A 26 3.00 4.76 -7.78
CA LEU A 26 3.45 3.47 -8.29
C LEU A 26 2.28 2.50 -8.45
N LEU A 27 1.38 2.46 -7.46
CA LEU A 27 0.22 1.58 -7.43
C LEU A 27 -0.92 2.00 -8.38
N GLN A 28 -0.90 3.21 -8.95
CA GLN A 28 -1.94 3.64 -9.92
C GLN A 28 -1.99 2.72 -11.13
N ASN A 29 -0.81 2.38 -11.67
CA ASN A 29 -0.70 1.52 -12.85
C ASN A 29 -1.16 0.09 -12.54
N PHE A 30 -0.86 -0.40 -11.34
CA PHE A 30 -1.26 -1.73 -10.88
C PHE A 30 -2.79 -1.87 -10.72
N CYS A 31 -3.43 -0.86 -10.10
CA CYS A 31 -4.86 -0.91 -9.81
C CYS A 31 -5.73 -0.32 -10.93
N GLY A 32 -5.14 0.42 -11.88
CA GLY A 32 -5.90 1.22 -12.86
C GLY A 32 -6.68 2.37 -12.24
N LEU A 33 -6.32 2.80 -11.02
CA LEU A 33 -7.03 3.83 -10.25
C LEU A 33 -6.17 5.09 -10.11
N PRO A 34 -6.78 6.29 -10.14
CA PRO A 34 -6.09 7.51 -9.75
C PRO A 34 -5.65 7.46 -8.28
N SER A 35 -4.45 7.98 -7.95
CA SER A 35 -3.89 7.92 -6.57
C SER A 35 -4.80 8.45 -5.46
N ASN A 36 -5.67 9.42 -5.75
CA ASN A 36 -6.63 9.95 -4.77
C ASN A 36 -7.78 8.98 -4.45
N LYS A 37 -8.04 8.02 -5.33
CA LYS A 37 -9.00 6.92 -5.13
C LYS A 37 -8.35 5.66 -4.55
N ILE A 38 -7.09 5.73 -4.13
CA ILE A 38 -6.35 4.60 -3.56
C ILE A 38 -6.22 4.77 -2.04
N LYS A 39 -6.78 3.83 -1.28
CA LYS A 39 -6.45 3.60 0.13
C LYS A 39 -5.46 2.45 0.21
N ILE A 40 -4.37 2.69 0.92
CA ILE A 40 -3.33 1.68 1.16
C ILE A 40 -3.45 1.22 2.60
N PHE A 41 -3.43 -0.08 2.79
CA PHE A 41 -3.35 -0.72 4.08
C PHE A 41 -2.10 -1.60 4.14
N GLU A 42 -1.43 -1.56 5.27
CA GLU A 42 -0.37 -2.50 5.63
C GLU A 42 -1.00 -3.63 6.40
N TYR A 43 -0.73 -4.86 5.96
CA TYR A 43 -1.11 -6.07 6.68
C TYR A 43 0.14 -6.72 7.26
N LYS A 44 0.14 -6.94 8.57
CA LYS A 44 1.18 -7.67 9.30
C LYS A 44 0.65 -9.06 9.64
N PRO A 45 1.06 -10.11 8.91
CA PRO A 45 0.54 -11.46 9.14
C PRO A 45 0.82 -11.98 10.55
N ASP A 46 2.02 -11.67 11.09
CA ASP A 46 2.44 -12.11 12.43
C ASP A 46 1.50 -11.63 13.54
N TYR A 47 0.88 -10.46 13.35
CA TYR A 47 -0.02 -9.84 14.32
C TYR A 47 -1.49 -9.88 13.88
N ASN A 48 -1.77 -10.46 12.71
CA ASN A 48 -3.05 -10.40 12.02
C ASN A 48 -3.66 -8.97 12.02
N GLN A 49 -2.81 -7.98 11.79
CA GLN A 49 -3.15 -6.57 11.94
C GLN A 49 -3.19 -5.87 10.58
N LEU A 50 -4.26 -5.11 10.32
CA LEU A 50 -4.45 -4.33 9.10
C LEU A 50 -4.58 -2.85 9.43
N ASP A 51 -3.60 -2.04 9.04
CA ASP A 51 -3.54 -0.61 9.35
C ASP A 51 -3.55 0.26 8.09
N GLN A 52 -4.34 1.33 8.11
CA GLN A 52 -4.42 2.25 6.99
C GLN A 52 -3.27 3.27 6.98
N LEU A 53 -2.61 3.40 5.84
CA LEU A 53 -1.60 4.44 5.60
C LEU A 53 -2.30 5.77 5.27
N ARG A 54 -2.72 6.50 6.32
CA ARG A 54 -3.48 7.75 6.18
C ARG A 54 -2.62 8.94 5.75
N SER A 55 -1.35 8.99 6.17
CA SER A 55 -0.48 10.15 5.92
C SER A 55 0.28 10.00 4.60
N ASN A 56 -0.12 10.79 3.60
CA ASN A 56 0.52 10.80 2.28
C ASN A 56 1.99 11.27 2.32
N ILE A 57 2.37 12.10 3.30
CA ILE A 57 3.74 12.66 3.42
C ILE A 57 4.65 11.80 4.27
N ARG A 58 4.11 10.80 4.98
CA ARG A 58 4.91 9.93 5.84
C ARG A 58 5.76 9.02 4.97
N SER A 59 7.05 8.90 5.32
CA SER A 59 7.98 8.00 4.64
C SER A 59 7.69 6.55 4.97
N LEU A 60 7.90 5.66 4.01
CA LEU A 60 7.62 4.23 4.18
C LEU A 60 8.52 3.57 5.23
N HIS A 61 9.77 4.05 5.41
CA HIS A 61 10.67 3.56 6.45
C HIS A 61 10.06 3.60 7.86
N SER A 62 9.15 4.54 8.13
CA SER A 62 8.55 4.73 9.45
C SER A 62 7.61 3.59 9.89
N TYR A 63 7.12 2.80 8.94
CA TYR A 63 6.21 1.68 9.19
C TYR A 63 6.96 0.37 9.54
N ARG A 64 8.30 0.37 9.40
CA ARG A 64 9.18 -0.76 9.73
C ARG A 64 8.76 -2.08 9.04
N TRP A 65 8.45 -2.00 7.75
CA TRP A 65 8.06 -3.16 6.97
C TRP A 65 9.13 -4.25 6.90
N THR A 66 8.67 -5.47 7.05
CA THR A 66 9.41 -6.72 6.85
C THR A 66 9.08 -7.33 5.48
N GLU A 67 9.75 -8.41 5.11
CA GLU A 67 9.46 -9.13 3.85
C GLU A 67 8.14 -9.90 3.90
N MET A 68 7.64 -10.19 5.11
CA MET A 68 6.37 -10.88 5.34
C MET A 68 5.17 -9.93 5.30
N ASP A 69 5.39 -8.63 5.49
CA ASP A 69 4.33 -7.64 5.45
C ASP A 69 3.75 -7.51 4.04
N GLU A 70 2.44 -7.35 3.97
CA GLU A 70 1.70 -7.21 2.72
C GLU A 70 1.11 -5.81 2.60
N ILE A 71 0.91 -5.36 1.37
CA ILE A 71 0.17 -4.14 1.06
C ILE A 71 -1.17 -4.53 0.46
N HIS A 72 -2.25 -4.06 1.07
CA HIS A 72 -3.61 -4.27 0.59
C HIS A 72 -4.16 -2.94 0.09
N ILE A 73 -4.73 -2.96 -1.10
CA ILE A 73 -5.25 -1.77 -1.75
C ILE A 73 -6.76 -1.85 -1.81
N TYR A 74 -7.41 -0.76 -1.38
CA TYR A 74 -8.86 -0.62 -1.45
C TYR A 74 -9.21 0.68 -2.16
N PRO A 75 -10.24 0.67 -3.02
CA PRO A 75 -10.73 1.90 -3.62
C PRO A 75 -11.35 2.81 -2.55
N THR A 76 -11.19 4.12 -2.71
CA THR A 76 -12.00 5.10 -1.98
C THR A 76 -13.39 5.07 -2.59
N GLU A 77 -14.39 4.49 -1.91
CA GLU A 77 -15.79 4.55 -2.35
C GLU A 77 -16.17 6.02 -2.62
N THR A 78 -16.55 6.31 -3.86
CA THR A 78 -17.29 7.51 -4.22
C THR A 78 -18.76 7.20 -4.00
N TYR A 79 -19.32 7.66 -2.87
CA TYR A 79 -20.77 7.80 -2.69
C TYR A 79 -21.33 8.86 -3.63
#